data_AF-A0AAE3WPI2-F1
#
_entry.id   AF-A0AAE3WPI2-F1
#
_cell.length_a   1.000
_cell.length_b   1.000
_cell.length_c   1.000
_cell.angle_alpha   90.00
_cell.angle_beta   90.00
_cell.angle_gamma   90.00
#
_symmetry.space_group_name_H-M   'P 1'
#
loop_
_entity.id
_entity.type
_entity.pdbx_description
1 polymer ?
#
loop_
_entity_poly.entity_id
_entity_poly.type
_entity_poly.pdbx_seq_one_letter_code
_entity_poly.pdbx_strand_id
1 'polypeptide(L)'
;VKAGHPYIPVDLSIPSERIAKIIESSGAELLIHAAGLSIDAVGQQIQTVSAEELLENEGGSVSQDQWVKEHETFYIIYTSGSTGNPKGVQISAANLQSFTDWICADFPVSGGKIFLNQAPFSFDLSV
;
A
#
# COMPACT_ATOMS: atom_id res chain seq x y z
N VAL A 1 5.53 -4.22 5.97
CA VAL A 1 6.32 -4.52 4.77
C VAL A 1 7.48 -5.44 5.12
N LYS A 2 7.50 -6.67 4.61
CA LYS A 2 8.59 -7.62 4.90
C LYS A 2 9.68 -7.65 3.83
N ALA A 3 9.31 -7.37 2.58
CA ALA A 3 10.24 -7.35 1.45
C ALA A 3 11.07 -6.06 1.36
N GLY A 4 11.03 -5.17 2.34
CA GLY A 4 11.80 -3.91 2.33
C GLY A 4 11.26 -2.78 1.44
N HIS A 5 10.06 -2.93 0.85
CA HIS A 5 9.50 -1.95 -0.07
C HIS A 5 8.16 -1.35 0.39
N PRO A 6 7.98 -0.01 0.39
CA PRO A 6 6.67 0.58 0.67
C PRO A 6 5.63 0.08 -0.34
N TYR A 7 4.37 0.09 0.08
CA TYR A 7 3.26 -0.18 -0.84
C TYR A 7 2.43 1.07 -1.09
N ILE A 8 1.74 1.06 -2.23
CA ILE A 8 0.86 2.12 -2.68
C ILE A 8 -0.50 1.49 -2.94
N PRO A 9 -1.47 1.62 -2.03
CA PRO A 9 -2.80 1.07 -2.27
C PRO A 9 -3.52 1.93 -3.33
N VAL A 10 -4.00 1.27 -4.38
CA VAL A 10 -4.75 1.91 -5.47
C VAL A 10 -6.09 1.20 -5.60
N ASP A 11 -7.17 1.97 -5.56
CA ASP A 11 -8.53 1.47 -5.73
C ASP A 11 -8.94 1.57 -7.21
N LEU A 12 -9.56 0.53 -7.75
CA LEU A 12 -10.07 0.49 -9.12
C LEU A 12 -11.39 1.25 -9.30
N SER A 13 -11.99 1.73 -8.21
CA SER A 13 -13.19 2.57 -8.22
C SER A 13 -12.93 3.98 -8.78
N ILE A 14 -11.67 4.42 -8.86
CA ILE A 14 -11.29 5.72 -9.43
C ILE A 14 -11.07 5.62 -10.95
N PRO A 15 -11.17 6.73 -11.71
CA PRO A 15 -10.95 6.71 -13.15
C PRO A 15 -9.58 6.14 -13.55
N SER A 16 -9.54 5.33 -14.62
CA SER A 16 -8.32 4.69 -15.12
C SER A 16 -7.18 5.67 -15.44
N GLU A 17 -7.51 6.87 -15.95
CA GLU A 17 -6.53 7.94 -16.16
C GLU A 17 -5.83 8.35 -14.86
N ARG A 18 -6.56 8.38 -13.73
CA ARG A 18 -5.99 8.69 -12.42
C ARG A 18 -5.09 7.56 -11.92
N ILE A 19 -5.49 6.30 -12.15
CA ILE A 19 -4.66 5.12 -11.84
C ILE A 19 -3.35 5.18 -12.64
N ALA A 20 -3.41 5.45 -13.94
CA ALA A 20 -2.24 5.58 -14.80
C ALA A 20 -1.27 6.67 -14.31
N LYS A 21 -1.79 7.85 -13.94
CA LYS A 21 -0.97 8.93 -13.35
C LYS A 21 -0.32 8.55 -12.03
N ILE A 22 -1.02 7.80 -11.17
CA ILE A 22 -0.44 7.30 -9.91
C ILE A 22 0.74 6.37 -10.22
N ILE A 23 0.55 5.38 -11.11
CA ILE A 23 1.59 4.42 -11.49
C ILE A 23 2.78 5.13 -12.14
N GLU A 24 2.55 6.06 -13.06
CA GLU A 24 3.62 6.84 -13.70
C GLU A 24 4.40 7.66 -12.66
N SER A 25 3.70 8.33 -11.74
CA SER A 25 4.34 9.19 -10.74
C SER A 25 5.05 8.43 -9.61
N SER A 26 4.70 7.16 -9.39
CA SER A 26 5.22 6.39 -8.26
C SER A 26 6.63 5.85 -8.51
N GLY A 27 7.01 5.66 -9.77
CA GLY A 27 8.22 4.93 -10.14
C GLY A 27 8.21 3.48 -9.67
N ALA A 28 7.04 2.90 -9.41
CA ALA A 28 6.93 1.52 -8.97
C ALA A 28 7.38 0.55 -10.08
N GLU A 29 8.16 -0.46 -9.70
CA GLU A 29 8.65 -1.50 -10.61
C GLU A 29 7.75 -2.74 -10.61
N LEU A 30 6.90 -2.90 -9.58
CA LEU A 30 6.00 -4.04 -9.41
C LEU A 30 4.57 -3.58 -9.11
N LEU A 31 3.62 -4.14 -9.85
CA LEU A 31 2.18 -4.01 -9.63
C LEU A 31 1.61 -5.37 -9.23
N ILE A 32 0.97 -5.40 -8.06
CA ILE A 32 0.23 -6.58 -7.58
C ILE A 32 -1.27 -6.27 -7.69
N HIS A 33 -2.03 -7.10 -8.38
CA HIS A 33 -3.47 -6.92 -8.52
C HIS A 33 -4.25 -8.12 -7.96
N ALA A 34 -5.30 -7.84 -7.19
CA ALA A 34 -6.19 -8.85 -6.59
C ALA A 34 -7.52 -9.00 -7.33
N ALA A 35 -7.77 -8.17 -8.34
CA ALA A 35 -8.92 -8.27 -9.22
C ALA A 35 -8.38 -8.21 -10.66
N GLY A 36 -8.97 -8.97 -11.58
CA GLY A 36 -8.57 -8.99 -12.99
C GLY A 36 -8.46 -7.56 -13.53
N LEU A 37 -7.23 -7.13 -13.81
CA LEU A 37 -6.93 -5.77 -14.23
C LEU A 37 -6.82 -5.76 -15.76
N SER A 38 -7.62 -4.94 -16.44
CA SER A 38 -7.37 -4.63 -17.86
C SER A 38 -6.22 -3.63 -17.90
N ILE A 39 -4.99 -4.15 -17.98
CA ILE A 39 -3.72 -3.41 -17.87
C ILE A 39 -3.41 -2.53 -19.09
N ASP A 40 -4.31 -2.42 -20.07
CA ASP A 40 -4.13 -1.60 -21.28
C ASP A 40 -3.73 -0.14 -21.00
N ALA A 41 -3.96 0.36 -19.78
CA ALA A 41 -3.61 1.72 -19.34
C ALA A 41 -2.19 1.89 -18.77
N VAL A 42 -1.47 0.80 -18.47
CA VAL A 42 -0.17 0.86 -17.80
C VAL A 42 0.90 0.53 -18.83
N GLY A 43 1.66 1.54 -19.25
CA GLY A 43 2.74 1.38 -20.22
C GLY A 43 3.66 0.21 -19.88
N GLN A 44 4.31 -0.36 -20.89
CA GLN A 44 5.05 -1.65 -20.90
C GLN A 44 6.24 -1.80 -19.90
N GLN A 45 6.37 -0.95 -18.88
CA GLN A 45 7.57 -0.83 -18.04
C GLN A 45 7.41 -1.31 -16.59
N ILE A 46 6.20 -1.69 -16.14
CA ILE A 46 5.99 -2.23 -14.78
C ILE A 46 5.77 -3.74 -14.81
N GLN A 47 6.50 -4.49 -13.97
CA GLN A 47 6.23 -5.91 -13.78
C GLN A 47 4.86 -6.06 -13.12
N THR A 48 4.00 -6.90 -13.68
CA THR A 48 2.65 -7.13 -13.13
C THR A 48 2.50 -8.58 -12.72
N VAL A 49 1.94 -8.81 -11.53
CA VAL A 49 1.69 -10.13 -10.96
C VAL A 49 0.31 -10.14 -10.31
N SER A 50 -0.43 -11.24 -10.47
CA SER A 50 -1.71 -11.41 -9.79
C SER A 50 -1.51 -11.88 -8.34
N ALA A 51 -2.43 -11.50 -7.44
CA ALA A 51 -2.40 -11.97 -6.07
C ALA A 51 -2.55 -13.50 -6.00
N GLU A 52 -3.31 -14.08 -6.92
CA GLU A 52 -3.49 -15.53 -7.06
C GLU A 52 -2.16 -16.24 -7.36
N GLU A 53 -1.38 -15.76 -8.32
CA GLU A 53 -0.04 -16.30 -8.64
C GLU A 53 0.93 -16.25 -7.45
N LEU A 54 0.84 -15.19 -6.63
CA LEU A 54 1.65 -15.06 -5.42
C LEU A 54 1.24 -16.06 -4.35
N LEU A 55 -0.05 -16.38 -4.25
CA LEU A 55 -0.58 -17.32 -3.27
C LEU A 55 -0.30 -18.79 -3.65
N GLU A 56 -0.17 -19.09 -4.94
CA GLU A 56 0.22 -20.42 -5.43
C GLU A 56 1.69 -20.75 -5.16
N ASN A 57 2.54 -19.73 -4.98
CA ASN A 57 3.92 -19.91 -4.56
C ASN A 57 4.02 -19.85 -3.03
N GLU A 58 4.45 -20.95 -2.41
CA GLU A 58 4.95 -20.91 -1.03
C GLU A 58 6.26 -20.10 -1.02
N GLY A 59 6.14 -18.79 -0.81
CA GLY A 59 7.30 -17.91 -0.65
C GLY A 59 8.18 -18.36 0.54
N GLY A 60 9.45 -17.97 0.50
CA GLY A 60 10.35 -18.16 1.64
C GLY A 60 10.06 -17.18 2.78
N SER A 61 10.58 -17.48 3.97
CA SER A 61 10.61 -16.49 5.04
C SER A 61 11.64 -15.40 4.72
N VAL A 62 11.22 -14.14 4.87
CA VAL A 62 12.11 -12.99 4.71
C VAL A 62 12.64 -12.59 6.08
N SER A 63 13.96 -12.47 6.23
CA SER A 63 14.60 -12.01 7.47
C SER A 63 14.02 -10.68 7.91
N GLN A 64 13.83 -10.50 9.22
CA GLN A 64 13.42 -9.22 9.81
C GLN A 64 14.39 -8.09 9.46
N ASP A 65 15.64 -8.42 9.11
CA ASP A 65 16.62 -7.43 8.70
C ASP A 65 16.25 -6.69 7.42
N GLN A 66 15.43 -7.32 6.56
CA GLN A 66 14.95 -6.79 5.29
C GLN A 66 13.62 -6.04 5.42
N TRP A 67 12.98 -6.03 6.59
CA TRP A 67 11.70 -5.34 6.75
C TRP A 67 11.92 -3.84 6.70
N VAL A 68 10.89 -3.09 6.27
CA VAL A 68 10.91 -1.62 6.40
C VAL A 68 10.96 -1.25 7.88
N LYS A 69 11.85 -0.32 8.23
CA LYS A 69 12.20 0.06 9.61
C LYS A 69 12.20 1.57 9.81
N GLU A 70 11.85 1.97 11.03
CA GLU A 70 12.07 3.33 11.54
C GLU A 70 11.66 4.44 10.55
N HIS A 71 12.64 5.14 9.97
CA HIS A 71 12.43 6.30 9.11
C HIS A 71 12.17 5.93 7.65
N GLU A 72 12.22 4.65 7.28
CA GLU A 72 11.89 4.19 5.94
C GLU A 72 10.38 4.30 5.69
N THR A 73 10.01 4.66 4.46
CA THR A 73 8.62 4.74 4.02
C THR A 73 7.96 3.37 4.11
N PHE A 74 6.85 3.28 4.84
CA PHE A 74 6.05 2.06 5.00
C PHE A 74 4.92 1.98 3.97
N TYR A 75 4.23 3.10 3.75
CA TYR A 75 3.18 3.20 2.75
C TYR A 75 3.10 4.60 2.15
N ILE A 76 2.52 4.70 0.96
CA ILE A 76 2.28 5.97 0.28
C ILE A 76 0.82 6.04 -0.13
N ILE A 77 0.10 7.08 0.29
CA ILE A 77 -1.29 7.34 -0.15
C ILE A 77 -1.34 8.53 -1.08
N TYR A 78 -1.99 8.35 -2.22
CA TYR A 78 -2.16 9.39 -3.22
C TYR A 78 -3.41 10.23 -2.98
N THR A 79 -3.18 11.52 -2.74
CA THR A 79 -4.25 12.51 -2.54
C THR A 79 -4.42 13.39 -3.78
N SER A 80 -5.52 14.13 -3.84
CA SER A 80 -5.76 15.12 -4.89
C SER A 80 -4.76 16.27 -4.78
N GLY A 81 -3.94 16.46 -5.82
CA GLY A 81 -3.07 17.63 -5.91
C GLY A 81 -3.83 18.85 -6.43
N SER A 82 -3.50 20.02 -5.89
CA SER A 82 -4.02 21.32 -6.35
C SER A 82 -3.69 21.62 -7.82
N THR A 83 -2.67 20.98 -8.39
CA THR A 83 -2.22 21.13 -9.78
C THR A 83 -2.84 20.09 -10.73
N GLY A 84 -3.79 19.28 -10.26
CA GLY A 84 -4.41 18.20 -11.04
C GLY A 84 -3.59 16.90 -11.08
N ASN A 85 -2.31 16.94 -10.68
CA ASN A 85 -1.47 15.75 -10.57
C ASN A 85 -1.57 15.12 -9.16
N PRO A 86 -1.73 13.79 -9.05
CA PRO A 86 -1.74 13.11 -7.75
C PRO A 86 -0.45 13.36 -6.96
N LYS A 87 -0.56 13.52 -5.63
CA LYS A 87 0.59 13.66 -4.72
C LYS A 87 0.65 12.48 -3.77
N GLY A 88 1.77 11.76 -3.77
CA GLY A 88 2.03 10.65 -2.85
C GLY A 88 2.48 11.16 -1.48
N VAL A 89 1.64 10.96 -0.46
CA VAL A 89 1.99 11.25 0.94
C VAL A 89 2.73 10.03 1.49
N GLN A 90 4.00 10.21 1.82
CA GLN A 90 4.86 9.15 2.32
C GLN A 90 4.75 9.08 3.85
N ILE A 91 4.45 7.90 4.38
CA ILE A 91 4.35 7.66 5.83
C ILE A 91 5.42 6.65 6.22
N SER A 92 6.28 7.03 7.18
CA SER A 92 7.35 6.15 7.66
C SER A 92 6.83 5.10 8.65
N ALA A 93 7.59 4.02 8.85
CA ALA A 93 7.28 3.02 9.87
C ALA A 93 7.20 3.63 11.28
N ALA A 94 8.05 4.61 11.59
CA ALA A 94 8.05 5.33 12.86
C ALA A 94 6.79 6.20 13.05
N ASN A 95 6.27 6.81 11.98
CA ASN A 95 5.00 7.53 12.05
C ASN A 95 3.84 6.59 12.37
N LEU A 96 3.78 5.45 11.69
CA LEU A 96 2.77 4.42 11.94
C LEU A 96 2.90 3.88 13.37
N GLN A 97 4.11 3.53 13.81
CA GLN A 97 4.36 3.05 15.17
C GLN A 97 3.92 4.08 16.22
N SER A 98 4.26 5.36 16.03
CA SER A 98 3.83 6.42 16.95
C SER A 98 2.31 6.53 17.05
N PHE A 99 1.59 6.36 15.94
CA PHE A 99 0.13 6.36 15.93
C PHE A 99 -0.44 5.12 16.62
N THR A 100 0.12 3.93 16.33
CA THR A 100 -0.30 2.67 16.96
C THR A 100 -0.01 2.65 18.46
N ASP A 101 1.11 3.21 18.90
CA ASP A 101 1.45 3.31 20.32
C ASP A 101 0.43 4.19 21.05
N TRP A 102 0.09 5.35 20.47
CA TRP A 102 -0.93 6.23 21.01
C TRP A 102 -2.31 5.56 21.08
N ILE A 103 -2.79 4.96 19.98
CA ILE A 103 -4.12 4.36 19.95
C ILE A 103 -4.21 3.16 20.91
N CYS A 104 -3.15 2.37 21.06
CA CYS A 104 -3.13 1.23 21.99
C CYS A 104 -3.03 1.68 23.45
N ALA A 105 -2.43 2.84 23.73
CA ALA A 105 -2.39 3.40 25.07
C ALA A 105 -3.79 3.90 25.53
N ASP A 106 -4.48 4.64 24.66
CA ASP A 106 -5.80 5.21 24.98
C ASP A 106 -6.94 4.19 24.81
N PHE A 107 -6.78 3.24 23.88
CA PHE A 107 -7.77 2.19 23.58
C PHE A 107 -7.11 0.79 23.56
N PRO A 108 -6.78 0.22 24.74
CA PRO A 108 -6.09 -1.06 24.81
C PRO A 108 -6.86 -2.17 24.10
N VAL A 109 -6.21 -2.77 23.10
CA VAL A 109 -6.73 -3.92 22.37
C VAL A 109 -6.36 -5.20 23.13
N SER A 110 -7.32 -5.78 23.85
CA SER A 110 -7.18 -7.12 24.42
C SER A 110 -7.54 -8.20 23.40
N GLY A 111 -7.17 -9.47 23.67
CA GLY A 111 -7.53 -10.58 22.80
C GLY A 111 -9.04 -10.76 22.63
N GLY A 112 -9.46 -11.35 21.50
CA GLY A 112 -10.86 -11.69 21.23
C GLY A 112 -11.72 -10.55 20.68
N LYS A 113 -11.11 -9.44 20.24
CA LYS A 113 -11.81 -8.36 19.53
C LYS A 113 -11.97 -8.69 18.05
N ILE A 114 -13.10 -8.27 17.48
CA ILE A 114 -13.37 -8.35 16.05
C ILE A 114 -13.28 -6.92 15.51
N PHE A 115 -12.45 -6.72 14.51
CA PHE A 115 -12.30 -5.44 13.83
C PHE A 115 -12.98 -5.50 12.48
N LEU A 116 -13.70 -4.43 12.13
CA LEU A 116 -14.28 -4.26 10.80
C LEU A 116 -13.27 -3.53 9.92
N ASN A 117 -12.81 -4.19 8.87
CA ASN A 117 -12.01 -3.54 7.84
C ASN A 117 -12.94 -2.87 6.82
N GLN A 118 -13.40 -1.66 7.12
CA GLN A 118 -14.38 -0.93 6.31
C GLN A 118 -13.73 0.10 5.37
N ALA A 119 -12.63 0.72 5.79
CA ALA A 119 -12.05 1.82 5.05
C ALA A 119 -11.51 1.33 3.70
N PRO A 120 -11.76 2.05 2.59
CA PRO A 120 -11.12 1.74 1.31
C PRO A 120 -9.60 1.76 1.47
N PHE A 121 -8.90 0.82 0.83
CA PHE A 121 -7.45 0.72 0.97
C PHE A 121 -6.68 1.96 0.51
N SER A 122 -7.27 2.78 -0.37
CA SER A 122 -6.70 4.05 -0.82
C SER A 122 -6.83 5.19 0.21
N PHE A 123 -7.38 4.92 1.40
CA PHE A 123 -7.54 5.86 2.51
C PHE A 123 -6.73 5.43 3.73
N ASP A 124 -6.21 6.41 4.49
CA ASP A 124 -5.22 6.17 5.56
C ASP A 124 -5.76 5.37 6.75
N LEU A 125 -7.06 5.51 7.06
CA LEU A 125 -7.74 4.71 8.09
C LEU A 125 -7.70 3.18 7.84
N SER A 126 -7.36 2.73 6.63
CA SER A 126 -7.25 1.31 6.31
C SER A 126 -5.97 0.64 6.81
N VAL A 127 -4.99 1.43 7.26
CA VAL A 127 -3.69 0.98 7.79
C VAL A 127 -3.74 0.84 9.31
#